data_AF-A0A840A973-F1
#
_entry.id   AF-A0A840A973-F1
#
_cell.length_a   1.000
_cell.length_b   1.000
_cell.length_c   1.000
_cell.angle_alpha   90.00
_cell.angle_beta   90.00
_cell.angle_gamma   90.00
#
_symmetry.space_group_name_H-M   'P 1'
#
loop_
_entity.id
_entity.type
_entity.pdbx_description
1 polymer ?
#
loop_
_entity_poly.entity_id
_entity_poly.type
_entity_poly.pdbx_seq_one_letter_code
_entity_poly.pdbx_strand_id
1 'polypeptide(L)'
;MLVLGDGGTLRNAEKLYTGLNVIRATQSDWSSEADIGITVRNVDASQIELRRVEGFTIGMRTLGDGRGVEDSTFTLGRIVNNRIGLDIWCATATAWNTSVRYYGGHFAHATGVNASQDRFGIRLGNEPGAYANHNRHVFDAPNFELRQAGGNIAIPFLNQTSGSAIIARNMRMEACSPLAARHTAGAQDCEYDVAWTNTYLVGIDYTATANRCGNAVINRHRAPASRFQRFLAGVPNTRAAAFRQSATEVGVEGLITIATSTTTATFMADFCFNGLTDLTPTDRAVTLAANRGLGWVLDTSQAKEFALAHWLTSGASGGRLFVRVFDGAGNVREDIAGDVLASITTMQWNGPAKGWNAGAPMDDANFNRRQTIRVGASVAYAQVGVIGFDGPIDLQSLRLYGLPEAAPAVLNGTPLLTGALFGSGRREFAAEVSWDLPNLPPGATALIDVTVNGARAGDLAQASLVSSTRFIELDAAVWSNNTVRVMARNISAATFDLAAATLSVGVVKRRVP
;
A
#
# COMPACT_ATOMS: atom_id res chain seq x y z
N MET A 1 5.54 47.13 6.20
CA MET A 1 6.30 46.38 5.17
C MET A 1 7.77 46.74 5.29
N LEU A 2 8.64 45.72 5.45
CA LEU A 2 10.10 45.85 5.35
C LEU A 2 10.52 45.35 3.96
N VAL A 3 11.36 46.10 3.24
CA VAL A 3 11.88 45.70 1.93
C VAL A 3 13.39 45.57 1.99
N LEU A 4 13.90 44.44 1.53
CA LEU A 4 15.33 44.09 1.47
C LEU A 4 15.71 43.90 0.01
N GLY A 5 16.66 44.71 -0.46
CA GLY A 5 17.10 44.73 -1.86
C GLY A 5 16.23 45.60 -2.77
N ASP A 6 16.78 45.92 -3.93
CA ASP A 6 16.16 46.75 -4.96
C ASP A 6 15.58 45.94 -6.13
N GLY A 7 14.67 46.55 -6.89
CA GLY A 7 13.99 45.94 -8.04
C GLY A 7 14.65 46.20 -9.39
N GLY A 8 13.96 45.80 -10.45
CA GLY A 8 14.44 45.90 -11.83
C GLY A 8 15.72 45.09 -12.08
N THR A 9 16.66 45.62 -12.85
CA THR A 9 17.84 44.85 -13.28
C THR A 9 18.96 44.76 -12.23
N LEU A 10 18.76 45.34 -11.05
CA LEU A 10 19.75 45.37 -9.97
C LEU A 10 19.99 43.97 -9.38
N ARG A 11 21.26 43.64 -9.17
CA ARG A 11 21.70 42.38 -8.57
C ARG A 11 22.02 42.60 -7.10
N ASN A 12 21.20 42.05 -6.20
CA ASN A 12 21.46 42.12 -4.76
C ASN A 12 22.28 40.90 -4.31
N ALA A 13 23.50 40.77 -4.84
CA ALA A 13 24.35 39.61 -4.57
C ALA A 13 25.00 39.66 -3.17
N GLU A 14 25.29 38.47 -2.62
CA GLU A 14 26.17 38.25 -1.46
C GLU A 14 25.73 39.02 -0.20
N LYS A 15 24.42 39.14 0.00
CA LYS A 15 23.86 39.84 1.16
C LYS A 15 23.72 38.91 2.36
N LEU A 16 23.91 39.49 3.54
CA LEU A 16 23.59 38.87 4.82
C LEU A 16 22.52 39.72 5.51
N TYR A 17 21.33 39.16 5.70
CA TYR A 17 20.27 39.75 6.50
C TYR A 17 19.95 38.83 7.67
N THR A 18 20.07 39.33 8.90
CA THR A 18 19.87 38.52 10.11
C THR A 18 18.92 39.19 11.11
N GLY A 19 18.38 38.41 12.03
CA GLY A 19 17.53 38.96 13.09
C GLY A 19 16.18 39.52 12.64
N LEU A 20 15.70 39.20 11.43
CA LEU A 20 14.48 39.82 10.89
C LEU A 20 13.25 39.48 11.75
N ASN A 21 12.63 40.50 12.34
CA ASN A 21 11.50 40.37 13.25
C ASN A 21 10.46 41.47 12.99
N VAL A 22 9.38 41.13 12.29
CA VAL A 22 8.34 42.10 11.87
C VAL A 22 6.97 41.61 12.33
N ILE A 23 6.34 42.35 13.23
CA ILE A 23 5.03 42.00 13.80
C ILE A 23 4.06 43.12 13.48
N ARG A 24 2.91 42.79 12.88
CA ARG A 24 1.84 43.75 12.66
C ARG A 24 1.15 44.06 13.99
N ALA A 25 0.89 45.33 14.28
CA ALA A 25 0.21 45.74 15.52
C ALA A 25 -1.24 45.25 15.60
N THR A 26 -1.91 45.11 14.46
CA THR A 26 -3.29 44.63 14.34
C THR A 26 -3.34 43.54 13.30
N GLN A 27 -4.04 42.44 13.60
CA GLN A 27 -4.23 41.33 12.68
C GLN A 27 -4.85 41.80 11.35
N SER A 28 -4.24 41.41 10.24
CA SER A 28 -4.80 41.58 8.91
C SER A 28 -6.10 40.80 8.74
N ASP A 29 -7.08 41.41 8.07
CA ASP A 29 -8.31 40.76 7.61
C ASP A 29 -8.07 39.84 6.39
N TRP A 30 -6.86 39.90 5.83
CA TRP A 30 -6.40 39.17 4.65
C TRP A 30 -7.05 39.56 3.32
N SER A 31 -7.72 40.71 3.27
CA SER A 31 -8.41 41.18 2.06
C SER A 31 -7.47 41.69 0.96
N SER A 32 -6.25 42.11 1.33
CA SER A 32 -5.28 42.70 0.40
C SER A 32 -3.94 41.97 0.39
N GLU A 33 -3.53 41.47 -0.76
CA GLU A 33 -2.20 40.86 -0.96
C GLU A 33 -1.06 41.90 -1.05
N ALA A 34 -1.37 43.20 -1.05
CA ALA A 34 -0.36 44.25 -0.89
C ALA A 34 0.12 44.37 0.57
N ASP A 35 -0.63 43.79 1.53
CA ASP A 35 -0.24 43.74 2.94
C ASP A 35 0.82 42.66 3.18
N ILE A 36 2.08 43.06 2.98
CA ILE A 36 3.26 42.20 3.08
C ILE A 36 4.12 42.63 4.29
N GLY A 37 4.48 41.66 5.13
CA GLY A 37 5.39 41.88 6.25
C GLY A 37 6.81 42.21 5.80
N ILE A 38 7.43 41.28 5.08
CA ILE A 38 8.82 41.38 4.57
C ILE A 38 8.85 41.05 3.08
N THR A 39 9.52 41.86 2.26
CA THR A 39 9.85 41.53 0.87
C THR A 39 11.36 41.44 0.72
N VAL A 40 11.86 40.32 0.18
CA VAL A 40 13.26 40.13 -0.19
C VAL A 40 13.33 40.06 -1.70
N ARG A 41 13.99 41.03 -2.31
CA ARG A 41 13.93 41.26 -3.76
C ARG A 41 15.28 41.01 -4.42
N ASN A 42 15.27 40.29 -5.54
CA ASN A 42 16.43 40.10 -6.43
C ASN A 42 17.75 39.69 -5.73
N VAL A 43 17.66 38.92 -4.64
CA VAL A 43 18.85 38.47 -3.91
C VAL A 43 19.49 37.27 -4.60
N ASP A 44 20.81 37.28 -4.66
CA ASP A 44 21.60 36.25 -5.31
C ASP A 44 22.75 35.82 -4.38
N ALA A 45 23.03 34.52 -4.29
CA ALA A 45 24.09 33.95 -3.45
C ALA A 45 24.10 34.52 -2.01
N SER A 46 22.91 34.71 -1.42
CA SER A 46 22.71 35.45 -0.17
C SER A 46 22.26 34.57 0.99
N GLN A 47 22.40 35.07 2.21
CA GLN A 47 21.95 34.43 3.46
C GLN A 47 20.93 35.31 4.19
N ILE A 48 19.77 34.73 4.50
CA ILE A 48 18.65 35.43 5.14
C ILE A 48 18.17 34.65 6.35
N GLU A 49 18.21 35.25 7.54
CA GLU A 49 17.64 34.68 8.78
C GLU A 49 16.39 35.46 9.20
N LEU A 50 15.25 34.77 9.17
CA LEU A 50 13.98 35.24 9.70
C LEU A 50 13.81 34.75 11.14
N ARG A 51 13.64 35.65 12.10
CA ARG A 51 13.23 35.31 13.48
C ARG A 51 11.73 35.14 13.57
N ARG A 52 10.97 36.14 13.10
CA ARG A 52 9.51 36.13 13.16
C ARG A 52 8.88 37.10 12.14
N VAL A 53 7.79 36.66 11.51
CA VAL A 53 6.87 37.55 10.80
C VAL A 53 5.42 37.18 11.10
N GLU A 54 4.61 38.17 11.49
CA GLU A 54 3.29 37.89 12.03
C GLU A 54 2.19 38.90 11.73
N GLY A 55 1.01 38.38 11.40
CA GLY A 55 -0.25 39.12 11.36
C GLY A 55 -0.58 39.81 10.04
N PHE A 56 0.14 39.49 8.96
CA PHE A 56 -0.03 40.10 7.62
C PHE A 56 -0.93 39.25 6.71
N THR A 57 -1.32 39.75 5.54
CA THR A 57 -1.85 38.86 4.49
C THR A 57 -0.74 37.94 3.97
N ILE A 58 0.42 38.51 3.65
CA ILE A 58 1.63 37.77 3.28
C ILE A 58 2.70 38.04 4.32
N GLY A 59 3.19 37.00 4.99
CA GLY A 59 4.25 37.15 5.98
C GLY A 59 5.54 37.63 5.31
N MET A 60 6.10 36.78 4.46
CA MET A 60 7.33 37.06 3.72
C MET A 60 7.13 36.80 2.23
N ARG A 61 7.66 37.66 1.36
CA ARG A 61 7.71 37.46 -0.09
C ARG A 61 9.16 37.44 -0.57
N THR A 62 9.54 36.40 -1.31
CA THR A 62 10.72 36.45 -2.18
C THR A 62 10.27 36.89 -3.57
N LEU A 63 10.85 37.96 -4.09
CA LEU A 63 10.37 38.63 -5.28
C LEU A 63 11.48 38.74 -6.34
N GLY A 64 11.31 38.03 -7.44
CA GLY A 64 12.03 38.31 -8.69
C GLY A 64 11.32 39.44 -9.45
N ASP A 65 12.03 40.51 -9.78
CA ASP A 65 11.51 41.71 -10.42
C ASP A 65 12.57 42.26 -11.38
N GLY A 66 12.50 41.98 -12.69
CA GLY A 66 13.54 42.30 -13.67
C GLY A 66 14.82 41.47 -13.57
N ARG A 67 15.02 40.80 -12.42
CA ARG A 67 16.08 39.83 -12.09
C ARG A 67 15.50 38.77 -11.14
N GLY A 68 16.33 37.96 -10.51
CA GLY A 68 15.84 36.85 -9.72
C GLY A 68 16.32 36.73 -8.29
N VAL A 69 15.55 35.93 -7.54
CA VAL A 69 15.97 35.38 -6.25
C VAL A 69 16.58 34.01 -6.53
N GLU A 70 17.87 33.87 -6.31
CA GLU A 70 18.58 32.63 -6.65
C GLU A 70 19.75 32.30 -5.73
N ASP A 71 20.13 31.02 -5.74
CA ASP A 71 21.31 30.45 -5.07
C ASP A 71 21.48 30.86 -3.59
N SER A 72 20.37 31.24 -2.96
CA SER A 72 20.34 31.83 -1.64
C SER A 72 19.83 30.83 -0.60
N THR A 73 20.15 31.10 0.66
CA THR A 73 19.76 30.29 1.81
C THR A 73 18.93 31.11 2.78
N PHE A 74 17.78 30.57 3.18
CA PHE A 74 16.86 31.16 4.14
C PHE A 74 16.77 30.26 5.37
N THR A 75 17.06 30.80 6.55
CA THR A 75 16.75 30.16 7.84
C THR A 75 15.46 30.77 8.36
N LEU A 76 14.39 29.97 8.42
CA LEU A 76 13.04 30.44 8.72
C LEU A 76 12.67 30.14 10.18
N GLY A 77 12.34 31.20 10.93
CA GLY A 77 11.81 31.13 12.29
C GLY A 77 10.28 31.04 12.31
N ARG A 78 9.64 31.93 13.07
CA ARG A 78 8.18 31.92 13.25
C ARG A 78 7.45 32.69 12.15
N ILE A 79 6.51 32.05 11.47
CA ILE A 79 5.68 32.66 10.42
C ILE A 79 4.23 32.47 10.82
N VAL A 80 3.65 33.45 11.51
CA VAL A 80 2.42 33.23 12.31
C VAL A 80 1.28 34.13 11.86
N ASN A 81 0.05 33.63 11.86
CA ASN A 81 -1.17 34.38 11.57
C ASN A 81 -1.18 35.14 10.23
N ASN A 82 -0.43 34.64 9.25
CA ASN A 82 -0.42 35.16 7.89
C ASN A 82 -1.33 34.32 6.99
N ARG A 83 -2.05 34.89 6.01
CA ARG A 83 -2.82 34.07 5.05
C ARG A 83 -1.89 33.18 4.25
N ILE A 84 -0.80 33.78 3.77
CA ILE A 84 0.31 33.13 3.08
C ILE A 84 1.55 33.38 3.93
N GLY A 85 2.19 32.32 4.41
CA GLY A 85 3.39 32.46 5.24
C GLY A 85 4.59 32.96 4.44
N LEU A 86 4.98 32.20 3.42
CA LEU A 86 6.03 32.53 2.47
C LEU A 86 5.46 32.54 1.04
N ASP A 87 5.64 33.65 0.35
CA ASP A 87 5.22 33.82 -1.03
C ASP A 87 6.44 33.91 -1.96
N ILE A 88 6.54 32.98 -2.89
CA ILE A 88 7.63 32.88 -3.86
C ILE A 88 7.07 33.40 -5.19
N TRP A 89 7.49 34.60 -5.57
CA TRP A 89 6.81 35.39 -6.59
C TRP A 89 7.77 35.94 -7.66
N CYS A 90 7.31 35.96 -8.91
CA CYS A 90 7.94 36.70 -10.01
C CYS A 90 7.00 37.80 -10.53
N ALA A 91 7.48 39.04 -10.60
CA ALA A 91 6.73 40.20 -11.08
C ALA A 91 6.82 40.42 -12.59
N THR A 92 7.83 39.86 -13.26
CA THR A 92 8.12 40.17 -14.67
C THR A 92 8.50 38.91 -15.44
N ALA A 93 8.39 38.95 -16.77
CA ALA A 93 8.76 37.84 -17.64
C ALA A 93 10.26 37.52 -17.63
N THR A 94 11.10 38.51 -17.32
CA THR A 94 12.57 38.38 -17.25
C THR A 94 13.08 38.06 -15.85
N ALA A 95 12.21 38.01 -14.85
CA ALA A 95 12.57 37.62 -13.49
C ALA A 95 12.72 36.10 -13.35
N TRP A 96 13.27 35.66 -12.23
CA TRP A 96 13.25 34.25 -11.83
C TRP A 96 13.23 34.09 -10.32
N ASN A 97 12.79 32.93 -9.85
CA ASN A 97 12.91 32.54 -8.45
C ASN A 97 13.24 31.05 -8.49
N THR A 98 14.48 30.69 -8.16
CA THR A 98 15.01 29.36 -8.45
C THR A 98 16.18 29.01 -7.54
N SER A 99 16.45 27.73 -7.33
CA SER A 99 17.68 27.28 -6.64
C SER A 99 17.83 27.83 -5.21
N VAL A 100 16.73 27.93 -4.46
CA VAL A 100 16.71 28.47 -3.10
C VAL A 100 16.59 27.34 -2.06
N ARG A 101 17.35 27.45 -0.96
CA ARG A 101 17.30 26.52 0.17
C ARG A 101 16.63 27.19 1.37
N TYR A 102 15.70 26.49 2.01
CA TYR A 102 14.97 26.95 3.18
C TYR A 102 15.14 25.95 4.33
N TYR A 103 15.55 26.43 5.49
CA TYR A 103 15.74 25.61 6.69
C TYR A 103 14.70 25.99 7.75
N GLY A 104 13.94 25.00 8.22
CA GLY A 104 12.91 25.18 9.24
C GLY A 104 11.69 25.94 8.74
N GLY A 105 11.19 26.84 9.58
CA GLY A 105 9.94 27.56 9.38
C GLY A 105 8.81 26.95 10.20
N HIS A 106 8.24 27.75 11.10
CA HIS A 106 7.04 27.40 11.85
C HIS A 106 5.87 28.25 11.35
N PHE A 107 5.12 27.68 10.42
CA PHE A 107 3.94 28.27 9.78
C PHE A 107 2.70 27.94 10.59
N ALA A 108 2.17 28.89 11.37
CA ALA A 108 1.14 28.59 12.35
C ALA A 108 0.03 29.63 12.43
N HIS A 109 -1.16 29.19 12.86
CA HIS A 109 -2.30 30.06 13.13
C HIS A 109 -2.80 29.88 14.56
N ALA A 110 -3.08 31.00 15.21
CA ALA A 110 -3.83 31.02 16.46
C ALA A 110 -5.31 30.71 16.21
N THR A 111 -5.98 30.15 17.22
CA THR A 111 -7.41 29.86 17.19
C THR A 111 -8.21 31.13 16.91
N GLY A 112 -9.20 31.04 16.01
CA GLY A 112 -10.12 32.14 15.68
C GLY A 112 -9.63 33.12 14.63
N VAL A 113 -8.33 33.14 14.28
CA VAL A 113 -7.81 34.03 13.21
C VAL A 113 -8.40 33.62 11.86
N ASN A 114 -9.25 34.50 11.32
CA ASN A 114 -9.88 34.40 9.99
C ASN A 114 -10.33 32.96 9.66
N ALA A 115 -11.00 32.30 10.61
CA ALA A 115 -11.19 30.84 10.64
C ALA A 115 -11.83 30.26 9.37
N SER A 116 -12.72 31.02 8.71
CA SER A 116 -13.41 30.60 7.48
C SER A 116 -12.57 30.76 6.21
N GLN A 117 -11.39 31.40 6.28
CA GLN A 117 -10.58 31.70 5.10
C GLN A 117 -9.51 30.63 4.85
N ASP A 118 -9.29 30.36 3.56
CA ASP A 118 -8.20 29.53 3.07
C ASP A 118 -6.84 30.14 3.40
N ARG A 119 -5.88 29.27 3.67
CA ARG A 119 -4.54 29.67 4.08
C ARG A 119 -3.47 28.67 3.67
N PHE A 120 -2.30 29.22 3.45
CA PHE A 120 -1.20 28.54 2.78
C PHE A 120 0.09 28.77 3.56
N GLY A 121 0.81 27.70 3.85
CA GLY A 121 2.15 27.84 4.41
C GLY A 121 3.06 28.57 3.44
N ILE A 122 3.17 28.02 2.23
CA ILE A 122 4.01 28.49 1.15
C ILE A 122 3.18 28.58 -0.13
N ARG A 123 3.30 29.68 -0.86
CA ARG A 123 2.74 29.85 -2.20
C ARG A 123 3.85 30.06 -3.22
N LEU A 124 3.74 29.40 -4.36
CA LEU A 124 4.52 29.69 -5.55
C LEU A 124 3.57 30.27 -6.59
N GLY A 125 3.86 31.46 -7.10
CA GLY A 125 3.04 32.14 -8.09
C GLY A 125 3.79 33.23 -8.83
N ASN A 126 3.10 33.91 -9.73
CA ASN A 126 3.69 34.93 -10.59
C ASN A 126 2.60 35.87 -11.07
N GLU A 127 2.98 37.10 -11.44
CA GLU A 127 2.08 37.99 -12.16
C GLU A 127 1.67 37.39 -13.51
N PRO A 128 0.50 37.77 -14.06
CA PRO A 128 0.12 37.38 -15.41
C PRO A 128 1.23 37.72 -16.44
N GLY A 129 1.68 36.71 -17.18
CA GLY A 129 2.76 36.84 -18.16
C GLY A 129 4.18 36.89 -17.58
N ALA A 130 4.34 36.84 -16.26
CA ALA A 130 5.66 36.73 -15.63
C ALA A 130 6.24 35.31 -15.68
N TYR A 131 7.52 35.19 -15.33
CA TYR A 131 8.22 33.91 -15.30
C TYR A 131 7.53 32.93 -14.34
N ALA A 132 7.21 31.73 -14.84
CA ALA A 132 6.43 30.73 -14.12
C ALA A 132 7.18 29.41 -13.88
N ASN A 133 8.49 29.32 -14.17
CA ASN A 133 9.25 28.09 -14.00
C ASN A 133 10.09 28.12 -12.73
N HIS A 134 9.43 28.16 -11.56
CA HIS A 134 10.09 28.22 -10.26
C HIS A 134 10.74 26.87 -9.95
N ASN A 135 12.04 26.75 -10.19
CA ASN A 135 12.73 25.47 -10.19
C ASN A 135 13.59 25.30 -8.93
N ARG A 136 13.71 24.06 -8.45
CA ARG A 136 14.68 23.69 -7.40
C ARG A 136 14.55 24.55 -6.13
N HIS A 137 13.39 24.49 -5.49
CA HIS A 137 13.23 25.00 -4.13
C HIS A 137 13.29 23.83 -3.15
N VAL A 138 14.21 23.89 -2.19
CA VAL A 138 14.43 22.82 -1.22
C VAL A 138 14.10 23.33 0.17
N PHE A 139 13.12 22.72 0.82
CA PHE A 139 12.70 23.00 2.19
C PHE A 139 13.10 21.84 3.09
N ASP A 140 13.93 22.10 4.09
CA ASP A 140 14.36 21.10 5.07
C ASP A 140 13.67 21.35 6.41
N ALA A 141 12.84 20.39 6.83
CA ALA A 141 12.07 20.36 8.09
C ALA A 141 11.09 21.54 8.34
N PRO A 142 10.26 21.95 7.36
CA PRO A 142 9.21 22.94 7.62
C PRO A 142 8.08 22.37 8.49
N ASN A 143 7.52 23.20 9.37
CA ASN A 143 6.44 22.83 10.28
C ASN A 143 5.18 23.68 10.01
N PHE A 144 4.06 23.00 9.74
CA PHE A 144 2.77 23.60 9.40
C PHE A 144 1.72 23.27 10.46
N GLU A 145 1.20 24.29 11.13
CA GLU A 145 0.08 24.25 12.09
C GLU A 145 -1.04 25.18 11.61
N LEU A 146 -1.65 24.83 10.47
CA LEU A 146 -2.48 25.78 9.70
C LEU A 146 -3.94 25.86 10.17
N ARG A 147 -4.37 25.06 11.15
CA ARG A 147 -5.72 25.15 11.73
C ARG A 147 -6.84 25.08 10.70
N GLN A 148 -6.92 23.96 9.99
CA GLN A 148 -8.08 23.56 9.22
C GLN A 148 -9.30 23.53 10.15
N ALA A 149 -10.36 24.26 9.78
CA ALA A 149 -11.59 24.38 10.52
C ALA A 149 -12.75 24.61 9.55
N GLY A 150 -13.83 23.84 9.71
CA GLY A 150 -14.97 23.90 8.79
C GLY A 150 -14.56 23.52 7.37
N GLY A 151 -14.94 24.33 6.39
CA GLY A 151 -14.69 24.08 4.96
C GLY A 151 -13.43 24.72 4.39
N ASN A 152 -12.60 25.38 5.20
CA ASN A 152 -11.42 26.06 4.66
C ASN A 152 -10.34 25.08 4.20
N ILE A 153 -9.55 25.52 3.22
CA ILE A 153 -8.35 24.84 2.73
C ILE A 153 -7.15 25.39 3.48
N ALA A 154 -6.51 24.54 4.27
CA ALA A 154 -5.34 24.88 5.08
C ALA A 154 -4.19 23.93 4.70
N ILE A 155 -3.39 24.32 3.71
CA ILE A 155 -2.41 23.43 3.09
C ILE A 155 -0.98 23.99 3.15
N PRO A 156 0.05 23.13 3.28
CA PRO A 156 1.43 23.57 3.26
C PRO A 156 1.85 24.28 1.97
N PHE A 157 1.53 23.73 0.79
CA PHE A 157 1.97 24.28 -0.49
C PHE A 157 0.79 24.59 -1.43
N LEU A 158 0.72 25.83 -1.91
CA LEU A 158 -0.08 26.21 -3.07
C LEU A 158 0.87 26.49 -4.24
N ASN A 159 0.85 25.65 -5.27
CA ASN A 159 1.67 25.84 -6.46
C ASN A 159 0.81 26.28 -7.66
N GLN A 160 1.06 27.50 -8.13
CA GLN A 160 0.38 28.12 -9.26
C GLN A 160 1.32 28.29 -10.46
N THR A 161 2.49 27.67 -10.41
CA THR A 161 3.57 27.80 -11.39
C THR A 161 3.71 26.52 -12.22
N SER A 162 4.57 26.54 -13.24
CA SER A 162 4.93 25.39 -14.07
C SER A 162 6.35 24.88 -13.81
N GLY A 163 6.93 25.26 -12.67
CA GLY A 163 8.27 24.85 -12.26
C GLY A 163 8.35 23.40 -11.80
N SER A 164 9.57 22.93 -11.56
CA SER A 164 9.85 21.57 -11.12
C SER A 164 10.79 21.50 -9.91
N ALA A 165 10.86 20.32 -9.30
CA ALA A 165 11.74 20.05 -8.16
C ALA A 165 11.49 20.96 -6.95
N ILE A 166 10.22 21.15 -6.58
CA ILE A 166 9.86 21.66 -5.25
C ILE A 166 9.94 20.49 -4.29
N ILE A 167 10.95 20.51 -3.43
CA ILE A 167 11.30 19.39 -2.54
C ILE A 167 11.13 19.84 -1.10
N ALA A 168 10.20 19.24 -0.38
CA ALA A 168 10.04 19.43 1.06
C ALA A 168 10.43 18.14 1.79
N ARG A 169 11.45 18.21 2.65
CA ARG A 169 11.96 17.08 3.42
C ARG A 169 11.53 17.16 4.87
N ASN A 170 11.16 16.02 5.45
CA ASN A 170 10.81 15.89 6.87
C ASN A 170 9.77 16.91 7.35
N MET A 171 8.74 17.20 6.55
CA MET A 171 7.74 18.19 6.93
C MET A 171 6.81 17.67 8.04
N ARG A 172 6.38 18.57 8.91
CA ARG A 172 5.34 18.34 9.93
C ARG A 172 4.05 19.02 9.52
N MET A 173 2.92 18.31 9.60
CA MET A 173 1.59 18.83 9.28
C MET A 173 0.60 18.58 10.43
N GLU A 174 0.28 19.61 11.20
CA GLU A 174 -0.77 19.57 12.22
C GLU A 174 -1.98 20.39 11.80
N ALA A 175 -3.17 19.83 11.96
CA ALA A 175 -4.44 20.50 11.67
C ALA A 175 -4.41 21.13 10.27
N CYS A 176 -3.88 20.40 9.30
CA CYS A 176 -3.91 20.78 7.90
C CYS A 176 -5.07 20.05 7.22
N SER A 177 -5.50 20.54 6.06
CA SER A 177 -6.27 19.71 5.13
C SER A 177 -5.47 18.44 4.78
N PRO A 178 -6.11 17.34 4.36
CA PRO A 178 -5.44 16.08 4.00
C PRO A 178 -4.63 16.17 2.68
N LEU A 179 -3.96 17.30 2.45
CA LEU A 179 -3.25 17.65 1.23
C LEU A 179 -1.91 18.29 1.63
N ALA A 180 -0.81 17.73 1.14
CA ALA A 180 0.51 18.37 1.28
C ALA A 180 0.61 19.57 0.34
N ALA A 181 -0.02 19.48 -0.84
CA ALA A 181 0.00 20.53 -1.84
C ALA A 181 -1.30 20.58 -2.64
N ARG A 182 -1.59 21.77 -3.17
CA ARG A 182 -2.52 22.00 -4.28
C ARG A 182 -1.76 22.55 -5.47
N HIS A 183 -1.95 21.93 -6.62
CA HIS A 183 -1.35 22.32 -7.89
C HIS A 183 -2.46 22.86 -8.79
N THR A 184 -2.26 24.07 -9.31
CA THR A 184 -3.24 24.76 -10.17
C THR A 184 -2.74 25.02 -11.59
N ALA A 185 -1.47 24.69 -11.86
CA ALA A 185 -0.79 24.86 -13.12
C ALA A 185 0.13 23.65 -13.40
N GLY A 186 1.15 23.79 -14.23
CA GLY A 186 1.95 22.69 -14.77
C GLY A 186 3.15 22.24 -13.94
N ALA A 187 3.09 22.36 -12.61
CA ALA A 187 4.19 21.94 -11.76
C ALA A 187 4.32 20.41 -11.71
N GLN A 188 5.55 19.93 -11.83
CA GLN A 188 5.88 18.50 -11.93
C GLN A 188 7.16 18.17 -11.15
N ASP A 189 7.42 16.89 -10.94
CA ASP A 189 8.63 16.41 -10.26
C ASP A 189 8.84 17.02 -8.87
N CYS A 190 7.76 17.43 -8.18
CA CYS A 190 7.80 17.90 -6.80
C CYS A 190 7.69 16.71 -5.83
N GLU A 191 8.37 16.80 -4.70
CA GLU A 191 8.39 15.77 -3.67
C GLU A 191 8.06 16.38 -2.30
N TYR A 192 7.03 15.83 -1.63
CA TYR A 192 6.60 16.25 -0.30
C TYR A 192 6.75 15.09 0.68
N ASP A 193 7.81 15.10 1.47
CA ASP A 193 8.15 14.06 2.45
C ASP A 193 7.64 14.43 3.84
N VAL A 194 6.52 13.79 4.22
CA VAL A 194 5.75 14.03 5.45
C VAL A 194 6.25 13.13 6.59
N ALA A 195 7.09 13.70 7.46
CA ALA A 195 7.62 13.02 8.64
C ALA A 195 6.56 12.83 9.74
N TRP A 196 5.61 13.78 9.88
CA TRP A 196 4.54 13.67 10.86
C TRP A 196 3.27 14.38 10.39
N THR A 197 2.12 13.77 10.67
CA THR A 197 0.82 14.44 10.53
C THR A 197 -0.23 13.85 11.47
N ASN A 198 -1.20 14.66 11.88
CA ASN A 198 -2.39 14.21 12.60
C ASN A 198 -3.56 13.83 11.66
N THR A 199 -3.39 13.91 10.34
CA THR A 199 -4.41 13.62 9.32
C THR A 199 -3.96 12.47 8.42
N TYR A 200 -4.89 11.59 8.04
CA TYR A 200 -4.59 10.46 7.13
C TYR A 200 -4.81 10.82 5.65
N LEU A 201 -4.24 10.00 4.75
CA LEU A 201 -4.38 10.10 3.29
C LEU A 201 -3.88 11.42 2.70
N VAL A 202 -2.80 11.94 3.26
CA VAL A 202 -2.15 13.14 2.73
C VAL A 202 -1.77 12.89 1.27
N GLY A 203 -2.35 13.70 0.38
CA GLY A 203 -2.15 13.62 -1.05
C GLY A 203 -1.82 14.97 -1.69
N ILE A 204 -2.01 15.04 -3.00
CA ILE A 204 -1.89 16.25 -3.80
C ILE A 204 -3.23 16.48 -4.46
N ASP A 205 -3.74 17.70 -4.32
CA ASP A 205 -4.91 18.14 -5.05
C ASP A 205 -4.49 18.78 -6.37
N TYR A 206 -4.96 18.23 -7.47
CA TYR A 206 -4.80 18.80 -8.81
C TYR A 206 -6.13 19.41 -9.20
N THR A 207 -6.19 20.74 -9.31
CA THR A 207 -7.41 21.42 -9.73
C THR A 207 -7.67 21.18 -11.22
N ALA A 208 -8.88 21.50 -11.69
CA ALA A 208 -9.25 21.39 -13.10
C ALA A 208 -8.35 22.20 -14.07
N THR A 209 -7.60 23.17 -13.55
CA THR A 209 -6.66 23.99 -14.33
C THR A 209 -5.24 23.42 -14.36
N ALA A 210 -4.92 22.43 -13.52
CA ALA A 210 -3.64 21.75 -13.57
C ALA A 210 -3.51 20.98 -14.90
N ASN A 211 -2.38 21.16 -15.60
CA ASN A 211 -2.15 20.57 -16.92
C ASN A 211 -0.98 19.55 -16.93
N ARG A 212 -0.38 19.27 -15.77
CA ARG A 212 0.65 18.24 -15.56
C ARG A 212 0.47 17.55 -14.20
N CYS A 213 1.00 16.34 -14.08
CA CYS A 213 1.04 15.56 -12.84
C CYS A 213 2.40 14.83 -12.74
N GLY A 214 2.55 13.95 -11.74
CA GLY A 214 3.81 13.22 -11.49
C GLY A 214 4.52 13.61 -10.20
N ASN A 215 3.92 14.50 -9.41
CA ASN A 215 4.43 14.86 -8.08
C ASN A 215 4.15 13.75 -7.05
N ALA A 216 5.00 13.66 -6.04
CA ALA A 216 4.97 12.59 -5.03
C ALA A 216 4.73 13.12 -3.61
N VAL A 217 3.95 12.38 -2.83
CA VAL A 217 3.90 12.52 -1.37
C VAL A 217 4.50 11.27 -0.75
N ILE A 218 5.56 11.45 0.03
CA ILE A 218 6.22 10.38 0.76
C ILE A 218 5.74 10.44 2.21
N ASN A 219 4.79 9.58 2.56
CA ASN A 219 4.20 9.54 3.88
C ASN A 219 5.07 8.74 4.87
N ARG A 220 6.20 9.31 5.33
CA ARG A 220 7.13 8.66 6.27
C ARG A 220 6.57 8.43 7.66
N HIS A 221 5.59 9.24 8.09
CA HIS A 221 4.82 8.96 9.32
C HIS A 221 4.17 7.56 9.31
N ARG A 222 4.07 6.91 8.14
CA ARG A 222 3.75 5.49 7.98
C ARG A 222 5.04 4.68 7.79
N ALA A 223 5.83 4.53 8.86
CA ALA A 223 7.08 3.76 8.84
C ALA A 223 7.00 2.39 8.11
N PRO A 224 5.88 1.63 8.15
CA PRO A 224 5.79 0.38 7.40
C PRO A 224 5.79 0.58 5.87
N ALA A 225 5.25 1.69 5.36
CA ALA A 225 5.23 1.98 3.93
C ALA A 225 6.64 2.28 3.39
N SER A 226 7.50 2.92 4.19
CA SER A 226 8.89 3.18 3.83
C SER A 226 9.82 1.98 4.07
N ARG A 227 9.55 1.15 5.10
CA ARG A 227 10.39 -0.01 5.45
C ARG A 227 10.08 -1.28 4.65
N PHE A 228 8.81 -1.64 4.46
CA PHE A 228 8.43 -2.92 3.83
C PHE A 228 8.22 -2.76 2.32
N GLN A 229 9.30 -2.53 1.59
CA GLN A 229 9.25 -2.24 0.15
C GLN A 229 9.17 -3.49 -0.73
N ARG A 230 9.58 -4.66 -0.22
CA ARG A 230 9.58 -5.91 -0.99
C ARG A 230 8.18 -6.49 -1.04
N PHE A 231 7.64 -6.68 -2.25
CA PHE A 231 6.42 -7.46 -2.45
C PHE A 231 6.73 -8.95 -2.30
N LEU A 232 5.98 -9.67 -1.46
CA LEU A 232 6.14 -11.11 -1.25
C LEU A 232 5.02 -11.91 -1.92
N ALA A 233 3.77 -11.50 -1.71
CA ALA A 233 2.60 -12.14 -2.31
C ALA A 233 1.40 -11.19 -2.34
N GLY A 234 0.42 -11.48 -3.20
CA GLY A 234 -0.81 -10.71 -3.24
C GLY A 234 -1.86 -11.33 -4.14
N VAL A 235 -3.12 -11.12 -3.76
CA VAL A 235 -4.29 -11.43 -4.56
C VAL A 235 -5.02 -10.11 -4.83
N PRO A 236 -4.93 -9.58 -6.07
CA PRO A 236 -5.49 -8.27 -6.41
C PRO A 236 -7.02 -8.28 -6.46
N ASN A 237 -7.62 -9.46 -6.68
CA ASN A 237 -9.06 -9.65 -6.70
C ASN A 237 -9.40 -11.07 -6.19
N THR A 238 -9.87 -11.16 -4.96
CA THR A 238 -10.25 -12.42 -4.31
C THR A 238 -11.40 -13.11 -5.03
N ARG A 239 -12.35 -12.36 -5.59
CA ARG A 239 -13.47 -12.91 -6.35
C ARG A 239 -13.01 -13.60 -7.61
N ALA A 240 -12.13 -12.95 -8.37
CA ALA A 240 -11.58 -13.53 -9.60
C ALA A 240 -10.76 -14.78 -9.29
N ALA A 241 -10.01 -14.78 -8.19
CA ALA A 241 -9.20 -15.91 -7.73
C ALA A 241 -10.02 -17.01 -7.02
N ALA A 242 -11.31 -16.80 -6.74
CA ALA A 242 -12.14 -17.77 -6.05
C ALA A 242 -12.41 -19.00 -6.93
N PHE A 243 -12.29 -20.18 -6.33
CA PHE A 243 -12.59 -21.46 -6.97
C PHE A 243 -13.46 -22.32 -6.06
N ARG A 244 -14.22 -23.24 -6.67
CA ARG A 244 -15.01 -24.23 -5.93
C ARG A 244 -14.08 -25.32 -5.44
N GLN A 245 -13.90 -25.44 -4.12
CA GLN A 245 -13.14 -26.51 -3.51
C GLN A 245 -13.95 -27.81 -3.48
N SER A 246 -15.25 -27.68 -3.21
CA SER A 246 -16.26 -28.74 -3.29
C SER A 246 -17.64 -28.13 -3.63
N ALA A 247 -18.73 -28.89 -3.46
CA ALA A 247 -20.09 -28.40 -3.73
C ALA A 247 -20.47 -27.21 -2.83
N THR A 248 -19.97 -27.17 -1.59
CA THR A 248 -20.31 -26.15 -0.58
C THR A 248 -19.12 -25.31 -0.13
N GLU A 249 -17.90 -25.72 -0.47
CA GLU A 249 -16.68 -25.05 -0.03
C GLU A 249 -16.05 -24.21 -1.13
N VAL A 250 -15.55 -23.04 -0.75
CA VAL A 250 -14.89 -22.09 -1.63
C VAL A 250 -13.45 -21.87 -1.14
N GLY A 251 -12.52 -21.86 -2.08
CA GLY A 251 -11.12 -21.47 -1.87
C GLY A 251 -10.75 -20.23 -2.68
N VAL A 252 -9.60 -19.65 -2.39
CA VAL A 252 -9.04 -18.52 -3.17
C VAL A 252 -7.62 -18.86 -3.59
N GLU A 253 -7.38 -18.88 -4.89
CA GLU A 253 -6.08 -19.20 -5.47
C GLU A 253 -5.01 -18.23 -4.93
N GLY A 254 -3.88 -18.79 -4.48
CA GLY A 254 -2.79 -18.06 -3.83
C GLY A 254 -2.96 -17.86 -2.32
N LEU A 255 -4.12 -18.13 -1.73
CA LEU A 255 -4.41 -17.94 -0.29
C LEU A 255 -4.76 -19.25 0.40
N ILE A 256 -4.46 -19.31 1.68
CA ILE A 256 -5.00 -20.34 2.57
C ILE A 256 -6.29 -19.83 3.19
N THR A 257 -7.25 -20.73 3.37
CA THR A 257 -8.48 -20.44 4.10
C THR A 257 -8.24 -20.73 5.58
N ILE A 258 -8.57 -19.75 6.42
CA ILE A 258 -8.36 -19.77 7.87
C ILE A 258 -9.70 -20.04 8.55
N ALA A 259 -9.68 -20.95 9.53
CA ALA A 259 -10.78 -21.14 10.48
C ALA A 259 -10.32 -20.80 11.91
N THR A 260 -11.25 -20.26 12.70
CA THR A 260 -11.04 -19.94 14.12
C THR A 260 -11.70 -20.95 15.07
N SER A 261 -12.37 -21.96 14.53
CA SER A 261 -13.04 -23.04 15.28
C SER A 261 -12.21 -24.33 15.36
N THR A 262 -10.88 -24.21 15.42
CA THR A 262 -9.91 -25.31 15.32
C THR A 262 -9.33 -25.67 16.70
N THR A 263 -10.20 -26.04 17.64
CA THR A 263 -9.84 -26.14 19.07
C THR A 263 -8.88 -27.28 19.42
N THR A 264 -8.93 -28.39 18.67
CA THR A 264 -8.11 -29.60 18.88
C THR A 264 -6.87 -29.68 18.01
N ALA A 265 -6.76 -28.77 17.03
CA ALA A 265 -5.64 -28.72 16.10
C ALA A 265 -4.37 -28.29 16.84
N THR A 266 -3.24 -28.94 16.54
CA THR A 266 -1.94 -28.64 17.17
C THR A 266 -0.81 -28.51 16.18
N PHE A 267 -1.00 -29.01 14.96
CA PHE A 267 0.02 -28.97 13.92
C PHE A 267 -0.34 -27.93 12.86
N MET A 268 0.66 -27.26 12.28
CA MET A 268 0.47 -26.30 11.18
C MET A 268 -0.43 -26.85 10.08
N ALA A 269 -0.32 -28.16 9.84
CA ALA A 269 -1.13 -28.79 8.82
C ALA A 269 -2.64 -28.85 9.14
N ASP A 270 -3.06 -28.66 10.37
CA ASP A 270 -4.47 -28.74 10.75
C ASP A 270 -5.20 -27.40 10.53
N PHE A 271 -4.44 -26.36 10.13
CA PHE A 271 -4.88 -24.97 10.17
C PHE A 271 -4.96 -24.27 8.81
N CYS A 272 -4.50 -24.90 7.73
CA CYS A 272 -4.29 -24.22 6.43
C CYS A 272 -5.15 -24.81 5.32
N PHE A 273 -6.46 -24.60 5.37
CA PHE A 273 -7.43 -25.22 4.46
C PHE A 273 -7.32 -24.66 3.03
N ASN A 274 -7.59 -25.49 2.02
CA ASN A 274 -7.65 -25.03 0.62
C ASN A 274 -8.96 -24.29 0.29
N GLY A 275 -10.02 -24.59 1.04
CA GLY A 275 -11.33 -23.97 0.94
C GLY A 275 -12.23 -24.46 2.07
N LEU A 276 -13.23 -23.67 2.43
CA LEU A 276 -14.21 -24.01 3.49
C LEU A 276 -15.59 -23.51 3.09
N THR A 277 -16.62 -23.98 3.81
CA THR A 277 -17.94 -23.33 3.81
C THR A 277 -17.84 -21.93 4.41
N ASP A 278 -18.91 -21.14 4.24
CA ASP A 278 -19.04 -19.78 4.81
C ASP A 278 -18.05 -18.77 4.19
N LEU A 279 -17.59 -19.06 2.97
CA LEU A 279 -16.95 -18.15 2.04
C LEU A 279 -17.89 -17.95 0.85
N THR A 280 -18.43 -16.74 0.69
CA THR A 280 -19.44 -16.44 -0.33
C THR A 280 -18.88 -15.45 -1.35
N PRO A 281 -18.57 -15.89 -2.59
CA PRO A 281 -18.17 -14.98 -3.67
C PRO A 281 -19.28 -13.98 -4.00
N THR A 282 -18.94 -12.70 -4.13
CA THR A 282 -19.83 -11.61 -4.59
C THR A 282 -19.39 -11.15 -5.98
N ASP A 283 -19.89 -10.03 -6.50
CA ASP A 283 -19.45 -9.53 -7.82
C ASP A 283 -17.97 -9.05 -7.82
N ARG A 284 -17.43 -8.69 -6.65
CA ARG A 284 -16.12 -8.02 -6.53
C ARG A 284 -15.27 -8.46 -5.35
N ALA A 285 -15.78 -9.33 -4.48
CA ALA A 285 -15.10 -9.79 -3.27
C ALA A 285 -15.43 -11.26 -2.95
N VAL A 286 -14.86 -11.76 -1.87
CA VAL A 286 -15.35 -12.94 -1.17
C VAL A 286 -15.77 -12.49 0.24
N THR A 287 -17.04 -12.69 0.57
CA THR A 287 -17.55 -12.51 1.92
C THR A 287 -17.03 -13.62 2.81
N LEU A 288 -16.34 -13.26 3.89
CA LEU A 288 -15.82 -14.17 4.90
C LEU A 288 -16.73 -14.07 6.11
N ALA A 289 -17.32 -15.18 6.55
CA ALA A 289 -18.03 -15.20 7.83
C ALA A 289 -17.10 -14.87 9.01
N ALA A 290 -17.68 -14.58 10.18
CA ALA A 290 -16.94 -14.18 11.37
C ALA A 290 -15.84 -15.18 11.79
N ASN A 291 -16.06 -16.47 11.55
CA ASN A 291 -15.10 -17.54 11.87
C ASN A 291 -14.22 -17.96 10.68
N ARG A 292 -14.12 -17.12 9.65
CA ARG A 292 -13.33 -17.35 8.44
C ARG A 292 -12.33 -16.24 8.18
N GLY A 293 -11.24 -16.61 7.53
CA GLY A 293 -10.23 -15.69 7.04
C GLY A 293 -9.50 -16.21 5.82
N LEU A 294 -8.65 -15.33 5.29
CA LEU A 294 -7.75 -15.63 4.18
C LEU A 294 -6.36 -15.08 4.49
N GLY A 295 -5.31 -15.79 4.04
CA GLY A 295 -3.93 -15.39 4.31
C GLY A 295 -2.87 -16.25 3.64
N TRP A 296 -1.66 -16.20 4.21
CA TRP A 296 -0.49 -16.97 3.79
C TRP A 296 0.19 -17.67 4.96
N VAL A 297 0.90 -18.74 4.66
CA VAL A 297 1.90 -19.34 5.55
C VAL A 297 3.29 -18.91 5.08
N LEU A 298 4.10 -18.46 6.03
CA LEU A 298 5.42 -17.88 5.79
C LEU A 298 6.49 -18.69 6.49
N ASP A 299 7.61 -18.94 5.82
CA ASP A 299 8.87 -19.31 6.46
C ASP A 299 9.52 -18.04 7.03
N THR A 300 9.68 -18.01 8.36
CA THR A 300 10.17 -16.86 9.10
C THR A 300 11.63 -17.04 9.55
N SER A 301 12.32 -18.08 9.08
CA SER A 301 13.72 -18.35 9.45
C SER A 301 14.66 -17.21 9.07
N GLN A 302 14.41 -16.58 7.91
CA GLN A 302 15.23 -15.48 7.37
C GLN A 302 14.67 -14.08 7.72
N ALA A 303 13.40 -13.98 8.10
CA ALA A 303 12.74 -12.70 8.38
C ALA A 303 11.72 -12.83 9.51
N LYS A 304 11.76 -11.89 10.45
CA LYS A 304 10.84 -11.85 11.59
C LYS A 304 9.83 -10.71 11.51
N GLU A 305 9.95 -9.83 10.52
CA GLU A 305 9.04 -8.70 10.33
C GLU A 305 8.42 -8.72 8.93
N PHE A 306 7.13 -8.45 8.87
CA PHE A 306 6.31 -8.45 7.67
C PHE A 306 5.29 -7.31 7.71
N ALA A 307 4.67 -7.01 6.59
CA ALA A 307 3.56 -6.08 6.54
C ALA A 307 2.38 -6.62 5.72
N LEU A 308 1.21 -6.70 6.35
CA LEU A 308 -0.05 -7.07 5.69
C LEU A 308 -0.83 -5.81 5.29
N ALA A 309 -1.37 -5.79 4.09
CA ALA A 309 -2.32 -4.78 3.63
C ALA A 309 -3.54 -5.49 3.02
N HIS A 310 -4.73 -5.04 3.36
CA HIS A 310 -5.98 -5.62 2.88
C HIS A 310 -6.91 -4.51 2.36
N TRP A 311 -7.91 -4.88 1.58
CA TRP A 311 -8.92 -3.96 1.08
C TRP A 311 -10.30 -4.60 1.17
N LEU A 312 -11.24 -3.90 1.81
CA LEU A 312 -12.63 -4.32 1.92
C LEU A 312 -13.50 -3.55 0.93
N THR A 313 -14.65 -4.13 0.56
CA THR A 313 -15.56 -3.53 -0.42
C THR A 313 -16.08 -2.16 0.01
N SER A 314 -16.04 -1.18 -0.90
CA SER A 314 -16.64 0.16 -0.73
C SER A 314 -16.20 0.90 0.53
N GLY A 315 -14.94 0.72 0.95
CA GLY A 315 -14.45 1.31 2.19
C GLY A 315 -15.22 0.84 3.42
N ALA A 316 -15.66 -0.42 3.43
CA ALA A 316 -16.15 -1.04 4.65
C ALA A 316 -15.02 -1.09 5.69
N SER A 317 -15.41 -0.92 6.95
CA SER A 317 -14.57 -1.16 8.11
C SER A 317 -14.73 -2.59 8.60
N GLY A 318 -13.71 -3.11 9.26
CA GLY A 318 -13.82 -4.37 10.00
C GLY A 318 -12.72 -5.35 9.68
N GLY A 319 -12.92 -6.58 10.15
CA GLY A 319 -11.93 -7.63 10.09
C GLY A 319 -10.79 -7.42 11.09
N ARG A 320 -10.11 -8.50 11.43
CA ARG A 320 -8.99 -8.50 12.38
C ARG A 320 -7.74 -9.08 11.75
N LEU A 321 -6.61 -8.48 12.12
CA LEU A 321 -5.29 -9.03 11.81
C LEU A 321 -5.21 -10.35 12.55
N PHE A 322 -4.82 -11.40 11.86
CA PHE A 322 -4.67 -12.72 12.46
C PHE A 322 -3.30 -13.29 12.17
N VAL A 323 -2.66 -13.80 13.22
CA VAL A 323 -1.36 -14.43 13.14
C VAL A 323 -1.36 -15.70 13.99
N ARG A 324 -1.04 -16.84 13.39
CA ARG A 324 -0.81 -18.11 14.09
C ARG A 324 0.63 -18.54 13.84
N VAL A 325 1.35 -18.93 14.89
CA VAL A 325 2.81 -19.16 14.86
C VAL A 325 3.16 -20.59 15.21
N PHE A 326 4.22 -21.10 14.58
CA PHE A 326 4.64 -22.50 14.70
C PHE A 326 6.15 -22.61 14.93
N ASP A 327 6.58 -23.67 15.61
CA ASP A 327 7.98 -24.02 15.78
C ASP A 327 8.57 -24.69 14.53
N GLY A 328 9.86 -25.05 14.58
CA GLY A 328 10.57 -25.69 13.46
C GLY A 328 10.03 -27.07 13.07
N ALA A 329 9.32 -27.76 13.98
CA ALA A 329 8.65 -29.02 13.69
C ALA A 329 7.25 -28.80 13.11
N GLY A 330 6.69 -27.59 13.21
CA GLY A 330 5.34 -27.25 12.75
C GLY A 330 4.29 -27.30 13.86
N ASN A 331 4.68 -27.48 15.13
CA ASN A 331 3.73 -27.42 16.24
C ASN A 331 3.33 -25.97 16.53
N VAL A 332 2.07 -25.75 16.88
CA VAL A 332 1.59 -24.43 17.30
C VAL A 332 2.31 -23.96 18.56
N ARG A 333 2.72 -22.70 18.56
CA ARG A 333 3.34 -22.06 19.73
C ARG A 333 2.26 -21.32 20.52
N GLU A 334 1.71 -22.00 21.52
CA GLU A 334 0.53 -21.51 22.25
C GLU A 334 0.85 -20.46 23.30
N ASP A 335 0.22 -19.29 23.18
CA ASP A 335 0.19 -18.20 24.17
C ASP A 335 1.56 -17.81 24.77
N ILE A 336 2.57 -17.70 23.91
CA ILE A 336 3.92 -17.29 24.33
C ILE A 336 4.07 -15.77 24.15
N ALA A 337 4.34 -15.07 25.26
CA ALA A 337 4.57 -13.64 25.23
C ALA A 337 5.73 -13.27 24.28
N GLY A 338 5.48 -12.28 23.41
CA GLY A 338 6.47 -11.79 22.44
C GLY A 338 6.56 -12.58 21.14
N ASP A 339 5.81 -13.68 20.98
CA ASP A 339 5.79 -14.44 19.73
C ASP A 339 5.06 -13.69 18.61
N VAL A 340 4.13 -12.79 18.92
CA VAL A 340 3.45 -11.95 17.94
C VAL A 340 3.30 -10.53 18.45
N LEU A 341 3.80 -9.57 17.69
CA LEU A 341 3.55 -8.14 17.87
C LEU A 341 2.99 -7.55 16.58
N ALA A 342 2.15 -6.53 16.70
CA ALA A 342 1.66 -5.79 15.56
C ALA A 342 1.74 -4.28 15.80
N SER A 343 1.86 -3.51 14.73
CA SER A 343 1.69 -2.05 14.81
C SER A 343 0.21 -1.69 15.06
N ILE A 344 -0.04 -0.56 15.72
CA ILE A 344 -1.37 0.07 16.00
C ILE A 344 -2.24 -0.61 17.05
N THR A 345 -2.16 -1.93 17.21
CA THR A 345 -3.03 -2.66 18.14
C THR A 345 -2.25 -3.68 18.93
N THR A 346 -2.73 -3.98 20.13
CA THR A 346 -2.23 -5.11 20.92
C THR A 346 -2.78 -6.40 20.34
N MET A 347 -1.89 -7.39 20.13
CA MET A 347 -2.30 -8.73 19.73
C MET A 347 -2.77 -9.51 20.96
N GLN A 348 -3.92 -10.16 20.84
CA GLN A 348 -4.56 -10.94 21.90
C GLN A 348 -4.58 -12.41 21.50
N TRP A 349 -4.17 -13.28 22.42
CA TRP A 349 -4.28 -14.72 22.23
C TRP A 349 -5.75 -15.17 22.25
N ASN A 350 -6.11 -16.00 21.28
CA ASN A 350 -7.41 -16.63 21.18
C ASN A 350 -7.23 -18.15 21.27
N GLY A 351 -7.60 -18.72 22.42
CA GLY A 351 -7.47 -20.15 22.70
C GLY A 351 -8.17 -21.06 21.68
N PRO A 352 -9.46 -20.85 21.34
CA PRO A 352 -10.16 -21.65 20.35
C PRO A 352 -9.53 -21.59 18.95
N ALA A 353 -9.08 -20.42 18.52
CA ALA A 353 -8.40 -20.25 17.25
C ALA A 353 -6.92 -20.65 17.33
N LYS A 354 -6.35 -20.92 18.51
CA LYS A 354 -4.92 -21.20 18.68
C LYS A 354 -4.05 -20.16 17.96
N GLY A 355 -4.41 -18.88 18.06
CA GLY A 355 -3.77 -17.82 17.30
C GLY A 355 -3.98 -16.45 17.93
N TRP A 356 -3.25 -15.47 17.40
CA TRP A 356 -3.25 -14.10 17.88
C TRP A 356 -4.11 -13.24 16.95
N ASN A 357 -5.01 -12.44 17.50
CA ASN A 357 -5.78 -11.46 16.73
C ASN A 357 -5.57 -10.04 17.24
N ALA A 358 -5.77 -9.06 16.35
CA ALA A 358 -5.86 -7.66 16.75
C ALA A 358 -6.92 -7.48 17.86
N GLY A 359 -6.62 -6.68 18.88
CA GLY A 359 -7.53 -6.43 20.01
C GLY A 359 -8.76 -5.58 19.64
N ALA A 360 -8.72 -4.89 18.50
CA ALA A 360 -9.83 -4.14 17.94
C ALA A 360 -9.98 -4.45 16.43
N PRO A 361 -11.19 -4.31 15.87
CA PRO A 361 -11.40 -4.35 14.43
C PRO A 361 -10.56 -3.29 13.72
N MET A 362 -10.25 -3.54 12.45
CA MET A 362 -9.63 -2.55 11.57
C MET A 362 -10.68 -1.55 11.07
N ASP A 363 -11.18 -0.71 11.98
CA ASP A 363 -12.21 0.27 11.68
C ASP A 363 -11.64 1.53 11.01
N ASP A 364 -11.28 1.41 9.73
CA ASP A 364 -11.09 2.57 8.88
C ASP A 364 -11.43 2.20 7.43
N ALA A 365 -12.41 2.90 6.88
CA ALA A 365 -12.91 2.73 5.51
C ALA A 365 -11.83 2.89 4.44
N ASN A 366 -10.80 3.67 4.71
CA ASN A 366 -9.80 4.06 3.71
C ASN A 366 -8.45 3.37 3.95
N PHE A 367 -8.49 2.23 4.64
CA PHE A 367 -7.33 1.70 5.31
C PHE A 367 -6.47 0.77 4.48
N ASN A 368 -5.76 1.37 3.53
CA ASN A 368 -4.75 0.71 2.70
C ASN A 368 -3.37 0.56 3.39
N ARG A 369 -3.27 0.80 4.72
CA ARG A 369 -1.95 0.86 5.40
C ARG A 369 -1.38 -0.54 5.56
N ARG A 370 -0.11 -0.66 5.25
CA ARG A 370 0.74 -1.79 5.66
C ARG A 370 0.78 -1.89 7.18
N GLN A 371 0.25 -2.97 7.73
CA GLN A 371 0.31 -3.29 9.15
C GLN A 371 1.52 -4.16 9.42
N THR A 372 2.46 -3.63 10.19
CA THR A 372 3.64 -4.40 10.59
C THR A 372 3.22 -5.53 11.53
N ILE A 373 3.73 -6.71 11.24
CA ILE A 373 3.74 -7.88 12.12
C ILE A 373 5.19 -8.18 12.43
N ARG A 374 5.48 -8.49 13.69
CA ARG A 374 6.74 -9.10 14.11
C ARG A 374 6.45 -10.43 14.79
N VAL A 375 7.22 -11.46 14.44
CA VAL A 375 7.18 -12.76 15.11
C VAL A 375 8.42 -12.99 15.98
N GLY A 376 8.27 -13.85 16.99
CA GLY A 376 9.34 -14.20 17.93
C GLY A 376 10.52 -14.92 17.28
N ALA A 377 11.68 -14.90 17.93
CA ALA A 377 12.90 -15.52 17.39
C ALA A 377 12.74 -17.04 17.18
N SER A 378 12.03 -17.71 18.08
CA SER A 378 11.78 -19.16 18.07
C SER A 378 10.62 -19.59 17.16
N VAL A 379 9.93 -18.65 16.52
CA VAL A 379 8.91 -18.95 15.52
C VAL A 379 9.62 -19.35 14.22
N ALA A 380 9.32 -20.52 13.66
CA ALA A 380 9.85 -20.93 12.37
C ALA A 380 8.86 -20.63 11.23
N TYR A 381 7.58 -20.84 11.47
CA TYR A 381 6.53 -20.55 10.49
C TYR A 381 5.43 -19.67 11.07
N ALA A 382 4.81 -18.84 10.22
CA ALA A 382 3.68 -18.01 10.61
C ALA A 382 2.58 -18.03 9.55
N GLN A 383 1.36 -18.36 9.96
CA GLN A 383 0.14 -18.11 9.20
C GLN A 383 -0.33 -16.68 9.48
N VAL A 384 -0.41 -15.84 8.45
CA VAL A 384 -0.74 -14.40 8.54
C VAL A 384 -1.88 -14.07 7.60
N GLY A 385 -2.93 -13.40 8.10
CA GLY A 385 -4.07 -13.04 7.28
C GLY A 385 -5.04 -12.06 7.94
N VAL A 386 -6.23 -11.95 7.34
CA VAL A 386 -7.37 -11.21 7.88
C VAL A 386 -8.55 -12.16 8.07
N ILE A 387 -9.28 -12.00 9.18
CA ILE A 387 -10.45 -12.79 9.56
C ILE A 387 -11.63 -11.86 9.89
N GLY A 388 -12.87 -12.35 9.76
CA GLY A 388 -14.07 -11.55 10.05
C GLY A 388 -14.21 -11.15 11.53
N PHE A 389 -14.10 -12.12 12.45
CA PHE A 389 -14.34 -12.08 13.91
C PHE A 389 -15.53 -11.25 14.41
N ASP A 390 -15.49 -9.93 14.24
CA ASP A 390 -16.53 -8.97 14.65
C ASP A 390 -17.79 -9.04 13.77
N GLY A 391 -17.72 -9.77 12.65
CA GLY A 391 -18.82 -9.99 11.75
C GLY A 391 -18.33 -10.46 10.38
N PRO A 392 -19.25 -10.67 9.42
CA PRO A 392 -18.88 -10.92 8.04
C PRO A 392 -18.12 -9.74 7.42
N ILE A 393 -17.11 -10.02 6.61
CA ILE A 393 -16.34 -8.99 5.87
C ILE A 393 -16.23 -9.33 4.38
N ASP A 394 -16.32 -8.31 3.53
CA ASP A 394 -16.17 -8.46 2.08
C ASP A 394 -14.74 -8.13 1.65
N LEU A 395 -13.86 -9.14 1.67
CA LEU A 395 -12.44 -8.96 1.32
C LEU A 395 -12.27 -8.93 -0.20
N GLN A 396 -11.78 -7.81 -0.76
CA GLN A 396 -11.53 -7.63 -2.19
C GLN A 396 -10.10 -7.98 -2.60
N SER A 397 -9.12 -7.54 -1.81
CA SER A 397 -7.72 -7.78 -2.11
C SER A 397 -6.88 -7.92 -0.84
N LEU A 398 -5.77 -8.64 -0.98
CA LEU A 398 -4.82 -8.88 0.10
C LEU A 398 -3.40 -8.80 -0.47
N ARG A 399 -2.47 -8.17 0.25
CA ARG A 399 -1.06 -8.03 -0.13
C ARG A 399 -0.16 -8.20 1.08
N LEU A 400 0.96 -8.88 0.86
CA LEU A 400 1.99 -9.12 1.85
C LEU A 400 3.32 -8.53 1.39
N TYR A 401 3.97 -7.83 2.30
CA TYR A 401 5.25 -7.18 2.09
C TYR A 401 6.29 -7.66 3.12
N GLY A 402 7.55 -7.65 2.71
CA GLY A 402 8.71 -7.96 3.52
C GLY A 402 9.69 -6.80 3.55
N LEU A 403 10.69 -6.94 4.44
CA LEU A 403 11.86 -6.07 4.43
C LEU A 403 12.70 -6.32 3.17
N PRO A 404 13.41 -5.31 2.65
CA PRO A 404 14.18 -5.45 1.40
C PRO A 404 15.34 -6.46 1.51
N GLU A 405 15.90 -6.66 2.71
CA GLU A 405 17.10 -7.47 2.95
C GLU A 405 16.83 -8.98 2.88
N ALA A 406 15.58 -9.42 3.03
CA ALA A 406 15.23 -10.84 3.10
C ALA A 406 14.15 -11.22 2.08
N ALA A 407 14.17 -12.49 1.65
CA ALA A 407 13.21 -13.09 0.73
C ALA A 407 12.58 -14.35 1.35
N PRO A 408 11.84 -14.22 2.46
CA PRO A 408 11.19 -15.36 3.11
C PRO A 408 10.24 -16.07 2.15
N ALA A 409 10.20 -17.40 2.21
CA ALA A 409 9.33 -18.19 1.36
C ALA A 409 7.87 -18.05 1.80
N VAL A 410 6.99 -17.83 0.83
CA VAL A 410 5.54 -17.99 1.00
C VAL A 410 5.21 -19.44 0.65
N LEU A 411 4.75 -20.21 1.63
CA LEU A 411 4.63 -21.67 1.53
C LEU A 411 3.33 -22.12 0.87
N ASN A 412 2.38 -21.22 0.65
CA ASN A 412 1.11 -21.53 -0.01
C ASN A 412 1.36 -22.25 -1.35
N GLY A 413 0.67 -23.37 -1.50
CA GLY A 413 0.82 -24.28 -2.62
C GLY A 413 2.02 -25.21 -2.53
N THR A 414 3.13 -24.87 -1.88
CA THR A 414 4.32 -25.73 -1.89
C THR A 414 4.04 -27.16 -1.38
N PRO A 415 4.79 -28.18 -1.85
CA PRO A 415 4.65 -29.56 -1.35
C PRO A 415 4.93 -29.72 0.15
N LEU A 416 5.51 -28.70 0.78
CA LEU A 416 5.84 -28.68 2.20
C LEU A 416 4.58 -28.68 3.09
N LEU A 417 3.44 -28.26 2.53
CA LEU A 417 2.13 -28.44 3.15
C LEU A 417 1.59 -29.83 2.77
N THR A 418 1.66 -30.78 3.71
CA THR A 418 1.29 -32.20 3.53
C THR A 418 -0.07 -32.53 4.17
N GLY A 419 -0.53 -33.78 3.99
CA GLY A 419 -1.77 -34.28 4.61
C GLY A 419 -3.04 -33.70 4.01
N ALA A 420 -4.03 -33.36 4.85
CA ALA A 420 -5.30 -32.76 4.43
C ALA A 420 -5.16 -31.38 3.72
N LEU A 421 -3.93 -30.83 3.71
CA LEU A 421 -3.60 -29.53 3.13
C LEU A 421 -2.85 -29.57 1.82
N PHE A 422 -2.62 -30.75 1.25
CA PHE A 422 -1.95 -30.85 -0.04
C PHE A 422 -2.64 -29.88 -1.02
N GLY A 423 -1.89 -28.86 -1.46
CA GLY A 423 -2.34 -27.83 -2.38
C GLY A 423 -3.18 -26.68 -1.80
N SER A 424 -3.04 -26.29 -0.52
CA SER A 424 -3.68 -25.07 -0.01
C SER A 424 -3.30 -23.83 -0.84
N GLY A 425 -4.29 -23.06 -1.29
CA GLY A 425 -4.11 -21.95 -2.24
C GLY A 425 -3.85 -22.40 -3.68
N ARG A 426 -4.07 -23.66 -4.03
CA ARG A 426 -3.97 -24.17 -5.40
C ARG A 426 -5.32 -24.65 -5.91
N ARG A 427 -5.52 -24.43 -7.20
CA ARG A 427 -6.63 -25.01 -7.97
C ARG A 427 -6.20 -26.19 -8.84
N GLU A 428 -4.90 -26.40 -9.03
CA GLU A 428 -4.33 -27.42 -9.92
C GLU A 428 -3.62 -28.49 -9.11
N PHE A 429 -3.92 -29.74 -9.44
CA PHE A 429 -3.39 -30.94 -8.79
C PHE A 429 -2.93 -31.91 -9.88
N ALA A 430 -1.87 -32.66 -9.63
CA ALA A 430 -1.38 -33.64 -10.59
C ALA A 430 -0.74 -34.83 -9.89
N ALA A 431 -0.73 -35.97 -10.58
CA ALA A 431 0.00 -37.16 -10.18
C ALA A 431 0.54 -37.88 -11.42
N GLU A 432 1.58 -38.69 -11.23
CA GLU A 432 2.14 -39.55 -12.26
C GLU A 432 2.23 -40.98 -11.75
N VAL A 433 1.87 -41.93 -12.60
CA VAL A 433 1.99 -43.37 -12.33
C VAL A 433 2.55 -44.09 -13.54
N SER A 434 3.18 -45.24 -13.33
CA SER A 434 3.50 -46.15 -14.44
C SER A 434 2.24 -46.94 -14.80
N TRP A 435 1.90 -47.00 -16.09
CA TRP A 435 0.80 -47.80 -16.60
C TRP A 435 1.29 -48.72 -17.72
N ASP A 436 1.25 -50.02 -17.45
CA ASP A 436 1.40 -51.08 -18.46
C ASP A 436 0.01 -51.37 -19.04
N LEU A 437 -0.22 -50.91 -20.27
CA LEU A 437 -1.51 -51.10 -20.93
C LEU A 437 -1.63 -52.57 -21.33
N PRO A 438 -2.73 -53.26 -21.01
CA PRO A 438 -2.91 -54.62 -21.49
C PRO A 438 -2.99 -54.62 -23.02
N ASN A 439 -2.74 -55.78 -23.63
CA ASN A 439 -2.97 -55.96 -25.05
C ASN A 439 -4.45 -55.64 -25.38
N LEU A 440 -4.69 -54.63 -26.21
CA LEU A 440 -6.01 -54.03 -26.43
C LEU A 440 -6.52 -54.33 -27.85
N PRO A 441 -7.54 -55.19 -28.02
CA PRO A 441 -8.20 -55.39 -29.31
C PRO A 441 -8.89 -54.12 -29.85
N PRO A 442 -9.25 -54.07 -31.15
CA PRO A 442 -10.01 -52.96 -31.72
C PRO A 442 -11.27 -52.63 -30.91
N GLY A 443 -11.42 -51.37 -30.50
CA GLY A 443 -12.56 -50.88 -29.71
C GLY A 443 -12.52 -51.23 -28.22
N ALA A 444 -11.56 -52.04 -27.74
CA ALA A 444 -11.45 -52.39 -26.33
C ALA A 444 -10.97 -51.21 -25.47
N THR A 445 -11.29 -51.27 -24.17
CA THR A 445 -10.96 -50.25 -23.18
C THR A 445 -10.19 -50.84 -22.00
N ALA A 446 -9.18 -50.12 -21.51
CA ALA A 446 -8.52 -50.38 -20.23
C ALA A 446 -8.76 -49.22 -19.27
N LEU A 447 -8.87 -49.52 -17.98
CA LEU A 447 -9.10 -48.54 -16.93
C LEU A 447 -7.97 -48.61 -15.90
N ILE A 448 -7.58 -47.45 -15.38
CA ILE A 448 -6.71 -47.33 -14.21
C ILE A 448 -7.23 -46.22 -13.30
N ASP A 449 -7.21 -46.46 -11.99
CA ASP A 449 -7.53 -45.46 -10.98
C ASP A 449 -6.21 -44.85 -10.45
N VAL A 450 -6.09 -43.54 -10.57
CA VAL A 450 -4.91 -42.77 -10.17
C VAL A 450 -5.23 -41.89 -8.97
N THR A 451 -4.43 -42.00 -7.91
CA THR A 451 -4.57 -41.13 -6.73
C THR A 451 -4.05 -39.73 -7.03
N VAL A 452 -4.96 -38.76 -7.11
CA VAL A 452 -4.66 -37.33 -7.25
C VAL A 452 -5.19 -36.60 -6.02
N ASN A 453 -4.34 -36.42 -5.01
CA ASN A 453 -4.72 -35.75 -3.76
C ASN A 453 -5.28 -34.33 -4.02
N GLY A 454 -6.45 -34.03 -3.47
CA GLY A 454 -7.16 -32.76 -3.66
C GLY A 454 -8.28 -32.82 -4.70
N ALA A 455 -8.31 -33.85 -5.56
CA ALA A 455 -9.38 -34.04 -6.54
C ALA A 455 -10.73 -34.30 -5.85
N ARG A 456 -11.79 -33.64 -6.34
CA ARG A 456 -13.17 -33.80 -5.87
C ARG A 456 -14.10 -34.03 -7.07
N ALA A 457 -15.20 -34.74 -6.83
CA ALA A 457 -16.20 -34.98 -7.86
C ALA A 457 -16.68 -33.64 -8.47
N GLY A 458 -16.72 -33.58 -9.81
CA GLY A 458 -17.08 -32.38 -10.57
C GLY A 458 -15.89 -31.50 -11.02
N ASP A 459 -14.67 -31.77 -10.54
CA ASP A 459 -13.47 -31.11 -11.05
C ASP A 459 -13.18 -31.54 -12.50
N LEU A 460 -12.44 -30.69 -13.22
CA LEU A 460 -11.98 -31.01 -14.58
C LEU A 460 -10.76 -31.92 -14.47
N ALA A 461 -10.76 -33.06 -15.17
CA ALA A 461 -9.64 -33.99 -15.21
C ALA A 461 -9.10 -34.12 -16.65
N GLN A 462 -7.80 -34.34 -16.77
CA GLN A 462 -7.11 -34.61 -18.02
C GLN A 462 -6.01 -35.65 -17.78
N ALA A 463 -5.70 -36.43 -18.82
CA ALA A 463 -4.64 -37.44 -18.77
C ALA A 463 -3.77 -37.38 -20.04
N SER A 464 -2.48 -37.66 -19.87
CA SER A 464 -1.52 -37.79 -20.97
C SER A 464 -0.59 -38.96 -20.70
N LEU A 465 -0.31 -39.77 -21.71
CA LEU A 465 0.57 -40.93 -21.63
C LEU A 465 1.86 -40.64 -22.41
N VAL A 466 3.03 -40.90 -21.82
CA VAL A 466 4.35 -40.71 -22.43
C VAL A 466 4.66 -41.87 -23.39
N SER A 467 3.83 -42.02 -24.43
CA SER A 467 3.95 -43.02 -25.48
C SER A 467 3.27 -42.53 -26.77
N SER A 468 3.45 -43.24 -27.89
CA SER A 468 2.75 -42.93 -29.15
C SER A 468 1.26 -43.28 -29.04
N THR A 469 0.45 -42.33 -28.58
CA THR A 469 -1.00 -42.48 -28.38
C THR A 469 -1.84 -42.27 -29.64
N ARG A 470 -1.26 -42.23 -30.85
CA ARG A 470 -1.99 -41.96 -32.11
C ARG A 470 -3.21 -42.87 -32.37
N PHE A 471 -3.31 -44.00 -31.67
CA PHE A 471 -4.38 -44.99 -31.74
C PHE A 471 -5.10 -45.24 -30.40
N ILE A 472 -4.76 -44.45 -29.38
CA ILE A 472 -5.35 -44.49 -28.04
C ILE A 472 -6.11 -43.19 -27.80
N GLU A 473 -7.39 -43.29 -27.54
CA GLU A 473 -8.15 -42.21 -26.92
C GLU A 473 -7.99 -42.31 -25.41
N LEU A 474 -7.60 -41.21 -24.76
CA LEU A 474 -7.52 -41.09 -23.30
C LEU A 474 -8.65 -40.20 -22.80
N ASP A 475 -9.42 -40.72 -21.85
CA ASP A 475 -10.45 -39.98 -21.15
C ASP A 475 -10.19 -40.04 -19.65
N ALA A 476 -10.38 -38.92 -18.96
CA ALA A 476 -10.14 -38.82 -17.52
C ALA A 476 -11.33 -38.19 -16.81
N ALA A 477 -11.78 -38.82 -15.72
CA ALA A 477 -12.85 -38.30 -14.89
C ALA A 477 -12.52 -38.48 -13.41
N VAL A 478 -12.83 -37.46 -12.59
CA VAL A 478 -12.74 -37.62 -11.14
C VAL A 478 -13.83 -38.59 -10.69
N TRP A 479 -13.43 -39.79 -10.32
CA TRP A 479 -14.33 -40.90 -9.98
C TRP A 479 -14.82 -40.79 -8.54
N SER A 480 -13.93 -40.43 -7.62
CA SER A 480 -14.23 -40.17 -6.22
C SER A 480 -13.21 -39.21 -5.63
N ASN A 481 -13.34 -38.87 -4.34
CA ASN A 481 -12.39 -38.00 -3.66
C ASN A 481 -10.97 -38.56 -3.77
N ASN A 482 -10.05 -37.73 -4.24
CA ASN A 482 -8.65 -38.05 -4.49
C ASN A 482 -8.39 -39.10 -5.59
N THR A 483 -9.40 -39.51 -6.36
CA THR A 483 -9.24 -40.58 -7.36
C THR A 483 -9.73 -40.12 -8.72
N VAL A 484 -8.84 -40.18 -9.71
CA VAL A 484 -9.15 -39.98 -11.12
C VAL A 484 -9.13 -41.33 -11.82
N ARG A 485 -10.23 -41.67 -12.49
CA ARG A 485 -10.27 -42.84 -13.38
C ARG A 485 -9.85 -42.40 -14.77
N VAL A 486 -8.86 -43.06 -15.32
CA VAL A 486 -8.41 -42.88 -16.70
C VAL A 486 -8.83 -44.09 -17.53
N MET A 487 -9.45 -43.83 -18.66
CA MET A 487 -9.78 -44.80 -19.70
C MET A 487 -8.84 -44.64 -20.88
N ALA A 488 -8.25 -45.75 -21.33
CA ALA A 488 -7.59 -45.85 -22.62
C ALA A 488 -8.46 -46.70 -23.55
N ARG A 489 -8.80 -46.17 -24.72
CA ARG A 489 -9.59 -46.88 -25.73
C ARG A 489 -8.81 -47.06 -27.02
N ASN A 490 -8.80 -48.28 -27.56
CA ASN A 490 -8.30 -48.56 -28.90
C ASN A 490 -9.27 -48.01 -29.96
N ILE A 491 -8.85 -46.99 -30.70
CA ILE A 491 -9.62 -46.41 -31.81
C ILE A 491 -9.12 -46.85 -33.19
N SER A 492 -8.18 -47.80 -33.24
CA SER A 492 -7.66 -48.39 -34.47
C SER A 492 -8.34 -49.72 -34.83
N ALA A 493 -8.04 -50.22 -36.04
CA ALA A 493 -8.49 -51.53 -36.51
C ALA A 493 -7.54 -52.68 -36.13
N ALA A 494 -6.45 -52.40 -35.41
CA ALA A 494 -5.44 -53.38 -35.02
C ALA A 494 -5.38 -53.55 -33.50
N THR A 495 -5.00 -54.75 -33.07
CA THR A 495 -4.64 -55.01 -31.68
C THR A 495 -3.24 -54.43 -31.41
N PHE A 496 -3.06 -53.74 -30.29
CA PHE A 496 -1.75 -53.21 -29.89
C PHE A 496 -1.41 -53.56 -28.45
N ASP A 497 -0.12 -53.68 -28.21
CA ASP A 497 0.50 -53.89 -26.92
C ASP A 497 1.52 -52.77 -26.72
N LEU A 498 1.32 -51.95 -25.69
CA LEU A 498 2.18 -50.81 -25.38
C LEU A 498 2.93 -51.14 -24.10
N ALA A 499 4.26 -51.09 -24.15
CA ALA A 499 5.08 -51.21 -22.96
C ALA A 499 4.69 -50.15 -21.92
N ALA A 500 4.89 -50.50 -20.64
CA ALA A 500 4.73 -49.60 -19.52
C ALA A 500 5.27 -48.18 -19.80
N ALA A 501 4.41 -47.19 -19.62
CA ALA A 501 4.71 -45.78 -19.84
C ALA A 501 4.19 -44.91 -18.69
N THR A 502 4.80 -43.75 -18.50
CA THR A 502 4.32 -42.78 -17.50
C THR A 502 2.99 -42.18 -17.96
N LEU A 503 1.98 -42.31 -17.10
CA LEU A 503 0.69 -41.65 -17.21
C LEU A 503 0.70 -40.43 -16.27
N SER A 504 0.60 -39.23 -16.84
CA SER A 504 0.43 -37.98 -16.10
C SER A 504 -1.05 -37.61 -16.07
N VAL A 505 -1.60 -37.39 -14.88
CA VAL A 505 -3.00 -37.02 -14.66
C VAL A 505 -3.05 -35.67 -13.98
N GLY A 506 -3.84 -34.75 -14.53
CA GLY A 506 -4.07 -33.41 -13.98
C GLY A 506 -5.53 -33.18 -13.62
N VAL A 507 -5.77 -32.47 -12.53
CA VAL A 507 -7.09 -32.04 -12.07
C VAL A 507 -7.09 -30.53 -11.82
N VAL A 508 -8.13 -29.85 -12.30
CA VAL A 508 -8.29 -28.40 -12.15
C VAL A 508 -9.65 -28.08 -11.53
N LYS A 509 -9.63 -27.35 -10.41
CA LYS A 509 -10.82 -26.77 -9.77
C LYS A 509 -11.39 -25.66 -10.66
N ARG A 510 -12.72 -25.64 -10.81
CA ARG A 510 -13.40 -24.59 -11.56
C ARG A 510 -13.41 -23.28 -10.77
N ARG A 511 -13.18 -22.17 -11.45
CA ARG A 511 -13.46 -20.85 -10.89
C ARG A 511 -14.95 -20.71 -10.61
N VAL A 512 -15.28 -19.87 -9.64
CA VAL A 512 -16.69 -19.56 -9.37
C VAL A 512 -17.22 -18.72 -10.54
N PRO A 513 -18.31 -19.15 -11.21
CA PRO A 513 -18.89 -18.44 -12.36
C PRO A 513 -19.23 -17.00 -12.04
#